data_AF-A0A2D4KZX4-F1
#
_entry.id   AF-A0A2D4KZX4-F1
#
_cell.length_a   1.000
_cell.length_b   1.000
_cell.length_c   1.000
_cell.angle_alpha   90.00
_cell.angle_beta   90.00
_cell.angle_gamma   90.00
#
_symmetry.space_group_name_H-M   'P 1'
#
loop_
_entity.id
_entity.type
_entity.pdbx_description
1 polymer ?
#
loop_
_entity_poly.entity_id
_entity_poly.type
_entity_poly.pdbx_seq_one_letter_code
_entity_poly.pdbx_strand_id
1 'polypeptide(L)'
;DGLGKIIQRFPLKDLDDTPFPQGIELFCQPGGWHLSRERKQPTFFVVVLTDINSERHYCSCLTFYEAEIDLQGSRVTEGEQESGLIQPAEVFAPKSLVLVSRLDYPEIFRACLGLVYT
;
A
#
# COMPACT_ATOMS: atom_id res chain seq x y z
N ASP A 1 0.37 -15.86 -6.13
CA ASP A 1 1.17 -14.64 -5.87
C ASP A 1 0.30 -13.43 -6.04
N GLY A 2 0.18 -12.60 -5.00
CA GLY A 2 -0.59 -11.37 -5.08
C GLY A 2 0.12 -10.37 -5.98
N LEU A 3 -0.61 -9.74 -6.89
CA LEU A 3 -0.11 -8.59 -7.65
C LEU A 3 -0.62 -7.32 -6.97
N GLY A 4 0.29 -6.35 -6.81
CA GLY A 4 -0.10 -5.03 -6.35
C GLY A 4 -1.02 -4.36 -7.36
N LYS A 5 -1.89 -3.48 -6.88
CA LYS A 5 -2.78 -2.69 -7.74
C LYS A 5 -2.85 -1.27 -7.21
N ILE A 6 -2.80 -0.31 -8.14
CA ILE A 6 -3.06 1.09 -7.81
C ILE A 6 -4.54 1.27 -7.49
N ILE A 7 -4.84 1.56 -6.23
CA ILE A 7 -6.22 1.81 -5.75
C ILE A 7 -6.60 3.27 -6.03
N GLN A 8 -5.68 4.19 -5.75
CA GLN A 8 -5.87 5.63 -5.92
C GLN A 8 -4.53 6.27 -6.26
N ARG A 9 -4.56 7.33 -7.07
CA ARG A 9 -3.39 8.17 -7.35
C ARG A 9 -3.76 9.64 -7.45
N PHE A 10 -2.79 10.49 -7.18
CA PHE A 10 -2.83 11.91 -7.49
C PHE A 10 -1.48 12.33 -8.10
N PRO A 11 -1.46 13.14 -9.17
CA PRO A 11 -2.61 13.56 -9.97
C PRO A 11 -3.30 12.39 -10.68
N LEU A 12 -4.58 12.56 -11.04
CA LEU A 12 -5.39 11.50 -11.67
C LEU A 12 -4.94 11.15 -13.10
N LYS A 13 -4.27 12.08 -13.76
CA LYS A 13 -3.68 11.94 -15.09
C LYS A 13 -2.22 12.31 -15.01
N ASP A 14 -1.46 11.83 -15.98
CA ASP A 14 -0.05 12.13 -16.08
C ASP A 14 0.10 13.59 -16.51
N LEU A 15 1.09 14.27 -15.94
CA LEU A 15 1.49 15.61 -16.37
C LEU A 15 2.77 15.47 -17.18
N ASP A 16 2.95 16.33 -18.18
CA ASP A 16 4.05 16.22 -19.14
C ASP A 16 5.44 16.11 -18.47
N ASP A 17 5.67 16.88 -17.41
CA ASP A 17 6.95 16.89 -16.68
C ASP A 17 7.01 15.89 -15.52
N THR A 18 5.88 15.28 -15.15
CA THR A 18 5.79 14.34 -14.01
C THR A 18 4.85 13.17 -14.36
N PRO A 19 5.30 12.25 -15.22
CA PRO A 19 4.53 11.06 -15.56
C PRO A 19 4.40 10.13 -14.36
N PHE A 20 3.37 9.28 -14.35
CA PHE A 20 3.22 8.28 -13.30
C PHE A 20 4.27 7.17 -13.47
N PRO A 21 5.04 6.82 -12.42
CA PRO A 21 6.02 5.73 -12.51
C PRO A 21 5.32 4.38 -12.70
N GLN A 22 5.45 3.81 -13.90
CA GLN A 22 4.86 2.51 -14.22
C GLN A 22 5.47 1.40 -13.36
N GLY A 23 4.64 0.48 -12.87
CA GLY A 23 5.09 -0.67 -12.10
C GLY A 23 5.53 -0.34 -10.67
N ILE A 24 5.21 0.84 -10.14
CA ILE A 24 5.59 1.24 -8.77
C ILE A 24 5.11 0.23 -7.70
N GLU A 25 4.00 -0.46 -7.96
CA GLU A 25 3.46 -1.53 -7.11
C GLU A 25 4.40 -2.72 -6.94
N LEU A 26 5.37 -2.91 -7.84
CA LEU A 26 6.38 -3.96 -7.73
C LEU A 26 7.41 -3.66 -6.63
N PHE A 27 7.53 -2.39 -6.24
CA PHE A 27 8.58 -1.93 -5.33
C PHE A 27 8.04 -1.43 -3.98
N CYS A 28 6.79 -0.98 -3.93
CA CYS A 28 6.24 -0.36 -2.72
C CYS A 28 5.79 -1.36 -1.65
N GLN A 29 6.02 -2.67 -1.85
CA GLN A 29 5.83 -3.72 -0.84
C GLN A 29 6.96 -4.76 -0.91
N PRO A 30 8.08 -4.58 -0.19
CA PRO A 30 9.24 -5.48 -0.26
C PRO A 30 8.95 -6.90 0.24
N GLY A 31 7.94 -7.08 1.11
CA GLY A 31 7.47 -8.40 1.55
C GLY A 31 6.55 -9.11 0.55
N GLY A 32 6.25 -8.49 -0.58
CA GLY A 32 5.26 -8.93 -1.55
C GLY A 32 3.81 -8.74 -1.08
N TRP A 33 2.87 -8.92 -2.01
CA TRP A 33 1.44 -8.64 -1.79
C TRP A 33 0.66 -9.83 -1.22
N HIS A 34 1.27 -10.55 -0.28
CA HIS A 34 0.68 -11.73 0.34
C HIS A 34 -0.12 -11.36 1.58
N LEU A 35 -1.28 -12.01 1.77
CA LEU A 35 -2.06 -11.88 3.00
C LEU A 35 -1.24 -12.34 4.21
N SER A 36 -1.39 -11.65 5.32
CA SER A 36 -0.79 -12.02 6.61
C SER A 36 -1.87 -12.40 7.61
N ARG A 37 -1.58 -13.36 8.49
CA ARG A 37 -2.40 -13.67 9.68
C ARG A 37 -1.95 -12.91 10.92
N GLU A 38 -0.81 -12.23 10.83
CA GLU A 38 -0.24 -11.45 11.92
C GLU A 38 -0.54 -9.97 11.73
N ARG A 39 -0.86 -9.28 12.82
CA ARG A 39 -0.90 -7.82 12.82
C ARG A 39 0.53 -7.29 12.83
N LYS A 40 0.88 -6.51 11.80
CA LYS A 40 2.19 -5.88 11.66
C LYS A 40 2.05 -4.37 11.81
N GLN A 41 3.03 -3.75 12.46
CA GLN A 41 3.09 -2.29 12.55
C GLN A 41 3.40 -1.69 11.17
N PRO A 42 2.90 -0.47 10.88
CA PRO A 42 3.28 0.25 9.67
C PRO A 42 4.80 0.42 9.57
N THR A 43 5.36 0.22 8.39
CA THR A 43 6.80 0.31 8.14
C THR A 43 7.06 1.38 7.09
N PHE A 44 7.98 2.29 7.40
CA PHE A 44 8.45 3.31 6.47
C PHE A 44 9.79 2.90 5.85
N PHE A 45 9.93 3.10 4.55
CA PHE A 45 11.18 2.92 3.82
C PHE A 45 11.17 3.77 2.55
N VAL A 46 12.34 3.90 1.92
CA VAL A 46 12.49 4.60 0.65
C VAL A 46 12.99 3.63 -0.41
N VAL A 47 12.33 3.63 -1.57
CA VAL A 47 12.83 3.00 -2.79
C VAL A 47 13.34 4.11 -3.71
N VAL A 48 14.41 3.84 -4.44
CA VAL A 48 14.93 4.77 -5.46
C VAL A 48 14.75 4.13 -6.83
N LEU A 49 13.92 4.74 -7.67
CA LEU A 49 13.78 4.39 -9.08
C LEU A 49 14.70 5.31 -9.90
N THR A 50 15.40 4.74 -10.88
CA THR A 50 16.27 5.52 -11.77
C THR A 50 15.69 5.46 -13.17
N ASP A 51 15.53 6.61 -13.82
CA ASP A 51 14.99 6.68 -15.17
C ASP A 51 16.07 6.59 -16.25
N ILE A 52 15.65 6.64 -17.53
CA ILE A 52 16.54 6.56 -18.69
C ILE A 52 17.53 7.74 -18.79
N ASN A 53 17.21 8.87 -18.16
CA ASN A 53 18.08 10.04 -18.10
C ASN A 53 19.04 10.00 -16.90
N SER A 54 19.06 8.89 -16.15
CA SER A 54 19.83 8.72 -14.92
C SER A 54 19.37 9.61 -13.75
N GLU A 55 18.16 10.15 -13.82
CA GLU A 55 17.57 10.91 -12.73
C GLU A 55 16.97 9.97 -11.68
N ARG A 56 17.08 10.38 -10.40
CA ARG A 56 16.60 9.59 -9.26
C ARG A 56 15.22 10.05 -8.82
N HIS A 57 14.31 9.08 -8.69
CA HIS A 57 12.97 9.26 -8.16
C HIS A 57 12.87 8.52 -6.83
N TYR A 58 12.78 9.29 -5.74
CA TYR A 58 12.65 8.79 -4.39
C TYR A 58 11.18 8.49 -4.09
N CYS A 59 10.88 7.20 -3.90
CA CYS A 59 9.57 6.70 -3.52
C CYS A 59 9.57 6.45 -2.01
N SER A 60 9.04 7.41 -1.26
CA SER A 60 8.77 7.24 0.16
C SER A 60 7.54 6.37 0.33
N CYS A 61 7.70 5.21 0.95
CA CYS A 61 6.67 4.19 1.11
C CYS A 61 6.32 4.02 2.59
N LEU A 62 5.03 4.06 2.90
CA LEU A 62 4.49 3.65 4.18
C LEU A 62 3.61 2.42 3.95
N THR A 63 4.11 1.23 4.28
CA THR A 63 3.36 -0.02 4.17
C THR A 63 2.68 -0.37 5.47
N PHE A 64 1.49 -0.95 5.38
CA PHE A 64 0.69 -1.38 6.52
C PHE A 64 -0.24 -2.51 6.08
N TYR A 65 -0.97 -3.08 7.05
CA TYR A 65 -1.84 -4.22 6.84
C TYR A 65 -3.25 -3.85 7.30
N GLU A 66 -4.23 -4.02 6.42
CA GLU A 66 -5.65 -3.78 6.72
C GLU A 66 -6.43 -5.09 6.74
N ALA A 67 -7.45 -5.14 7.58
CA ALA A 67 -8.33 -6.30 7.71
C ALA A 67 -9.11 -6.55 6.42
N GLU A 68 -9.01 -7.76 5.88
CA GLU A 68 -9.84 -8.20 4.75
C GLU A 68 -11.12 -8.85 5.28
N ILE A 69 -12.22 -8.09 5.26
CA ILE A 69 -13.51 -8.52 5.80
C ILE A 69 -14.27 -9.38 4.78
N ASP A 70 -14.15 -9.08 3.48
CA ASP A 70 -14.90 -9.77 2.41
C ASP A 70 -14.48 -11.25 2.23
N LEU A 71 -13.23 -11.60 2.52
CA LEU A 71 -12.73 -12.98 2.45
C LEU A 71 -13.25 -13.89 3.58
N GLN A 72 -13.81 -13.32 4.64
CA GLN A 72 -14.40 -14.09 5.74
C GLN A 72 -15.83 -14.54 5.42
N GLY A 73 -16.53 -13.86 4.51
CA GLY A 73 -17.91 -14.18 4.12
C GLY A 73 -18.05 -15.44 3.25
N SER A 74 -16.99 -15.89 2.56
CA SER A 74 -17.07 -17.07 1.68
C SER A 74 -17.08 -18.41 2.43
N ARG A 75 -16.95 -18.42 3.76
CA ARG A 75 -17.09 -19.62 4.60
C ARG A 75 -18.48 -19.78 5.23
N VAL A 76 -19.43 -18.90 4.94
CA VAL A 76 -20.79 -18.94 5.51
C VAL A 76 -21.83 -19.35 4.45
N THR A 77 -21.63 -20.54 3.89
CA THR A 77 -22.71 -21.45 3.49
C THR A 77 -22.37 -22.71 4.26
N GLU A 78 -23.06 -23.12 5.32
CA GLU A 78 -24.50 -23.18 5.55
C GLU A 78 -24.77 -23.04 7.06
N GLY A 79 -25.81 -22.30 7.44
CA GLY A 79 -26.40 -22.39 8.79
C GLY A 79 -26.11 -21.22 9.73
N GLU A 80 -27.21 -20.68 10.26
CA GLU A 80 -27.32 -19.86 11.47
C GLU A 80 -27.04 -18.35 11.35
N GLN A 81 -28.13 -17.64 11.04
CA GLN A 81 -28.39 -16.31 11.60
C GLN A 81 -28.34 -16.41 13.13
N GLU A 82 -27.44 -15.68 13.79
CA GLU A 82 -27.61 -15.04 15.12
C GLU A 82 -26.25 -14.68 15.73
N SER A 83 -25.76 -13.46 15.46
CA SER A 83 -24.84 -12.73 16.34
C SER A 83 -24.55 -11.38 15.69
N GLY A 84 -24.99 -10.28 16.30
CA GLY A 84 -24.62 -8.92 15.89
C GLY A 84 -23.15 -8.57 16.17
N LEU A 85 -22.26 -9.55 16.21
CA LEU A 85 -20.83 -9.39 16.47
C LEU A 85 -20.07 -9.59 15.16
N ILE A 86 -19.43 -8.52 14.70
CA ILE A 86 -18.46 -8.57 13.59
C ILE A 86 -17.34 -9.49 14.03
N GLN A 87 -17.15 -10.62 13.35
CA GLN A 87 -16.04 -11.53 13.63
C GLN A 87 -14.71 -10.78 13.46
N PRO A 88 -13.74 -10.94 14.40
CA PRO A 88 -12.46 -10.29 14.28
C PRO A 88 -11.73 -10.80 13.05
N ALA A 89 -11.16 -9.88 12.27
CA ALA A 89 -10.52 -10.26 11.02
C ALA A 89 -9.32 -11.20 11.22
N GLU A 90 -9.36 -12.35 10.55
CA GLU A 90 -8.33 -13.39 10.63
C GLU A 90 -7.18 -13.19 9.62
N VAL A 91 -7.40 -12.36 8.60
CA VAL A 91 -6.47 -12.12 7.50
C VAL A 91 -6.36 -10.62 7.20
N PHE A 92 -5.14 -10.18 6.94
CA PHE A 92 -4.82 -8.80 6.63
C PHE A 92 -4.13 -8.69 5.27
N ALA A 93 -4.62 -7.80 4.42
CA ALA A 93 -3.98 -7.49 3.14
C ALA A 93 -2.94 -6.37 3.31
N PRO A 94 -1.77 -6.51 2.67
CA PRO A 94 -0.80 -5.44 2.60
C PRO A 94 -1.32 -4.27 1.76
N LYS A 95 -1.15 -3.05 2.26
CA LYS A 95 -1.36 -1.79 1.54
C LYS A 95 -0.14 -0.89 1.69
N SER A 96 0.00 0.08 0.80
CA SER A 96 1.11 1.00 0.77
C SER A 96 0.63 2.38 0.34
N LEU A 97 0.98 3.41 1.11
CA LEU A 97 0.92 4.80 0.67
C LEU A 97 2.30 5.18 0.13
N VAL A 98 2.34 5.77 -1.06
CA VAL A 98 3.60 6.08 -1.74
C VAL A 98 3.60 7.53 -2.21
N LEU A 99 4.65 8.26 -1.84
CA LEU A 99 4.94 9.60 -2.33
C LEU A 99 6.21 9.54 -3.16
N VAL A 100 6.13 10.01 -4.41
CA VAL A 100 7.25 10.02 -5.35
C VAL A 100 7.76 11.44 -5.54
N SER A 101 9.05 11.64 -5.39
CA SER A 101 9.69 12.95 -5.49
C SER A 101 11.09 12.84 -6.08
N ARG A 102 11.55 13.90 -6.77
CA ARG A 102 12.96 14.06 -7.15
C ARG A 102 13.84 14.58 -6.00
N LEU A 103 13.22 15.04 -4.93
CA LEU A 103 13.91 15.56 -3.74
C LEU A 103 14.11 14.45 -2.71
N ASP A 104 15.25 14.43 -2.05
CA ASP A 104 15.62 13.43 -1.05
C ASP A 104 15.33 13.94 0.37
N TYR A 105 14.03 14.01 0.72
CA TYR A 105 13.56 14.48 2.03
C TYR A 105 12.75 13.41 2.78
N PRO A 106 13.38 12.27 3.14
CA PRO A 106 12.69 11.11 3.69
C PRO A 106 11.91 11.43 4.97
N GLU A 107 12.45 12.23 5.88
CA GLU A 107 11.78 12.54 7.15
C GLU A 107 10.55 13.44 6.96
N ILE A 108 10.61 14.38 6.01
CA ILE A 108 9.46 15.24 5.67
C ILE A 108 8.36 14.38 5.03
N PHE A 109 8.71 13.54 4.06
CA PHE A 109 7.73 12.69 3.39
C PHE A 109 7.17 11.61 4.30
N ARG A 110 7.97 11.08 5.24
CA ARG A 110 7.47 10.21 6.31
C ARG A 110 6.41 10.91 7.15
N ALA A 111 6.64 12.17 7.54
CA ALA A 111 5.66 12.94 8.28
C ALA A 111 4.38 13.17 7.46
N CYS A 112 4.52 13.54 6.18
CA CYS A 112 3.38 13.72 5.26
C CYS A 112 2.55 12.43 5.12
N LEU A 113 3.20 11.28 4.89
CA LEU A 113 2.50 10.00 4.79
C LEU A 113 1.86 9.59 6.12
N GLY A 114 2.49 9.93 7.25
CA GLY A 114 1.90 9.76 8.57
C GLY A 114 0.60 10.53 8.75
N LEU A 115 0.52 11.77 8.25
CA LEU A 115 -0.70 12.58 8.28
C LEU A 115 -1.83 12.03 7.40
N VAL A 116 -1.50 11.36 6.29
CA VAL A 116 -2.49 10.73 5.40
C VAL A 116 -2.99 9.40 5.98
N TYR A 117 -2.17 8.71 6.77
CA TYR A 117 -2.48 7.41 7.34
C TYR A 117 -3.38 7.45 8.59
N THR A 118 -3.40 8.59 9.31
CA THR A 118 -4.27 8.80 10.49
C THR A 118 -5.69 9.12 10.12
#